data_AF-A0A952Q259-F1
#
_entry.id   AF-A0A952Q259-F1
#
_cell.length_a   1.000
_cell.length_b   1.000
_cell.length_c   1.000
_cell.angle_alpha   90.00
_cell.angle_beta   90.00
_cell.angle_gamma   90.00
#
_symmetry.space_group_name_H-M   'P 1'
#
loop_
_entity.id
_entity.type
_entity.pdbx_description
1 polymer ?
#
loop_
_entity_poly.entity_id
_entity_poly.type
_entity_poly.pdbx_seq_one_letter_code
_entity_poly.pdbx_strand_id
1 'polypeptide(L)'
;MKVFISYSRDDKDWVNEFARTLRGSRSRHDVWFDQDLHVSQMWWDEILNEIEQCEVLVVVLTPRYVSSPFCMAELDYALALNKPVMPLCLKECEMPAALNAIQYMDVATLELPELMSECAFALAELRVALSEGRYPSPTFNPPRPDIPSPTAEIPDNPFELFAMIQQVAALGELDRVEKLTQYLKQVDPYGFGLEIDEFLNKYRLGKSGLKAYQKILEMVNAEQIDAARLAWKLYVRQYGASNYDPHHFHTMLTDAVTVNDDEPMSAQPRLGDRWTDDKGVVMVYVPAGKFNMGSTASEIEAAFRQIKKTTEILLKMTFSDELPRHEVTIPHAFWLDLTPVLNDSYVRFVKEGGYRTKEFWTKSGWKWLQASGIKGPKDIGVNFNAPHQPRVGLTWFEAYAYCQWRGGRLPTEAEWEWSARGPESRLYPWGNAFIASNVIYGGNSESQPAEVSEGVRRLGQSWVGALDMSGNVWEWVNSLYMPYPYQANDGRENTEDQITGRMLRGGSWWDQEAILLRSTTRVKNTPEGGSVNWGVRCVRLVE
;
A
#
# COMPACT_ATOMS: atom_id res chain seq x y z
N MET A 1 9.38 -12.02 27.88
CA MET A 1 10.73 -12.24 27.32
C MET A 1 10.58 -12.25 25.82
N LYS A 2 11.32 -11.39 25.11
CA LYS A 2 11.35 -11.35 23.64
C LYS A 2 12.21 -12.49 23.12
N VAL A 3 11.63 -13.37 22.33
CA VAL A 3 12.31 -14.55 21.77
C VAL A 3 12.29 -14.42 20.26
N PHE A 4 13.45 -14.50 19.61
CA PHE A 4 13.54 -14.60 18.15
C PHE A 4 13.79 -16.05 17.76
N ILE A 5 13.01 -16.64 16.85
CA ILE A 5 13.27 -17.99 16.31
C ILE A 5 13.87 -17.88 14.92
N SER A 6 15.14 -18.26 14.78
CA SER A 6 15.85 -18.41 13.51
C SER A 6 15.68 -19.85 13.02
N TYR A 7 15.26 -20.02 11.76
CA TYR A 7 14.96 -21.33 11.19
C TYR A 7 15.08 -21.33 9.65
N SER A 8 15.22 -22.51 9.04
CA SER A 8 15.16 -22.64 7.57
C SER A 8 13.71 -22.60 7.09
N ARG A 9 13.44 -21.94 5.95
CA ARG A 9 12.09 -21.87 5.36
C ARG A 9 11.44 -23.23 5.13
N ASP A 10 12.23 -24.27 4.92
CA ASP A 10 11.75 -25.65 4.74
C ASP A 10 11.08 -26.22 6.00
N ASP A 11 11.36 -25.66 7.18
CA ASP A 11 10.86 -26.14 8.48
C ASP A 11 9.74 -25.25 9.04
N LYS A 12 9.19 -24.35 8.20
CA LYS A 12 8.19 -23.34 8.57
C LYS A 12 6.94 -23.87 9.24
N ASP A 13 6.42 -25.00 8.77
CA ASP A 13 5.17 -25.54 9.33
C ASP A 13 5.35 -25.98 10.78
N TRP A 14 6.47 -26.62 11.09
CA TRP A 14 6.83 -27.04 12.44
C TRP A 14 7.07 -25.82 13.35
N VAL A 15 7.83 -24.83 12.88
CA VAL A 15 8.13 -23.61 13.64
C VAL A 15 6.86 -22.80 13.94
N ASN A 16 5.92 -22.75 13.00
CA ASN A 16 4.63 -22.10 13.20
C ASN A 16 3.82 -22.75 14.33
N GLU A 17 3.76 -24.07 14.37
CA GLU A 17 3.05 -24.81 15.42
C GLU A 17 3.73 -24.64 16.79
N PHE A 18 5.05 -24.77 16.82
CA PHE A 18 5.87 -24.56 18.02
C PHE A 18 5.69 -23.15 18.58
N ALA A 19 5.83 -22.11 17.74
CA ALA A 19 5.74 -20.72 18.18
C ALA A 19 4.33 -20.32 18.65
N ARG A 20 3.27 -20.82 17.99
CA ARG A 20 1.87 -20.62 18.46
C ARG A 20 1.68 -21.20 19.86
N THR A 21 2.18 -22.41 20.08
CA THR A 21 2.06 -23.10 21.37
C THR A 21 2.87 -22.40 22.46
N LEU A 22 4.06 -21.90 22.12
CA LEU A 22 4.90 -21.12 23.03
C LEU A 22 4.25 -19.79 23.46
N ARG A 23 3.59 -19.09 22.53
CA ARG A 23 2.81 -17.86 22.83
C ARG A 23 1.59 -18.14 23.73
N GLY A 24 0.97 -19.32 23.62
CA GLY A 24 -0.20 -19.72 24.41
C GLY A 24 0.11 -20.22 25.83
N SER A 25 1.39 -20.39 26.19
CA SER A 25 1.80 -20.90 27.51
C SER A 25 1.60 -19.88 28.64
N ARG A 26 1.48 -20.35 29.90
CA ARG A 26 1.21 -19.50 31.09
C ARG A 26 2.27 -18.41 31.33
N SER A 27 3.48 -18.61 30.83
CA SER A 27 4.55 -17.63 30.74
C SER A 27 4.37 -16.84 29.45
N ARG A 28 3.76 -15.64 29.53
CA ARG A 28 3.57 -14.74 28.36
C ARG A 28 4.93 -14.37 27.72
N HIS A 29 5.36 -15.14 26.72
CA HIS A 29 6.53 -14.86 25.88
C HIS A 29 6.12 -14.05 24.65
N ASP A 30 6.94 -13.08 24.26
CA ASP A 30 6.77 -12.30 23.04
C ASP A 30 7.67 -12.93 21.97
N VAL A 31 7.11 -13.87 21.19
CA VAL A 31 7.87 -14.75 20.30
C VAL A 31 7.80 -14.20 18.88
N TRP A 32 8.91 -13.70 18.35
CA TRP A 32 9.08 -13.24 16.97
C TRP A 32 9.77 -14.31 16.12
N PHE A 33 9.37 -14.49 14.87
CA PHE A 33 10.02 -15.36 13.88
C PHE A 33 9.56 -14.97 12.48
N ASP A 34 10.40 -15.21 11.46
CA ASP A 34 10.12 -14.81 10.07
C ASP A 34 8.83 -15.47 9.57
N GLN A 35 7.81 -14.67 9.22
CA GLN A 35 6.66 -15.10 8.42
C GLN A 35 6.62 -14.31 7.11
N ASP A 36 7.35 -14.84 6.13
CA ASP A 36 7.40 -14.42 4.71
C ASP A 36 7.76 -12.94 4.49
N LEU A 37 9.06 -12.64 4.57
CA LEU A 37 9.65 -11.37 4.13
C LEU A 37 9.47 -11.12 2.62
N HIS A 38 8.92 -9.95 2.28
CA HIS A 38 8.73 -9.48 0.91
C HIS A 38 10.02 -8.91 0.31
N VAL A 39 10.36 -9.37 -0.90
CA VAL A 39 11.52 -8.97 -1.69
C VAL A 39 11.24 -7.64 -2.40
N SER A 40 11.30 -6.53 -1.66
CA SER A 40 11.60 -5.20 -2.23
C SER A 40 11.98 -4.20 -1.12
N GLN A 41 13.28 -4.19 -0.78
CA GLN A 41 14.04 -3.18 0.00
C GLN A 41 13.37 -2.72 1.33
N MET A 42 13.52 -3.39 2.49
CA MET A 42 14.69 -3.40 3.41
C MET A 42 14.66 -4.62 4.38
N TRP A 43 14.40 -5.82 3.86
CA TRP A 43 14.11 -7.01 4.67
C TRP A 43 15.23 -7.49 5.62
N TRP A 44 16.50 -7.23 5.30
CA TRP A 44 17.64 -7.66 6.12
C TRP A 44 17.83 -6.80 7.37
N ASP A 45 17.66 -5.47 7.24
CA ASP A 45 17.71 -4.57 8.39
C ASP A 45 16.60 -4.86 9.41
N GLU A 46 15.43 -5.30 8.96
CA GLU A 46 14.33 -5.72 9.85
C GLU A 46 14.70 -6.97 10.66
N ILE A 47 15.27 -8.01 10.02
CA ILE A 47 15.79 -9.19 10.73
C ILE A 47 16.82 -8.79 11.78
N LEU A 48 17.80 -7.96 11.39
CA LEU A 48 18.87 -7.52 12.29
C LEU A 48 18.31 -6.67 13.45
N ASN A 49 17.32 -5.81 13.20
CA ASN A 49 16.63 -5.04 14.24
C ASN A 49 15.94 -5.95 15.26
N GLU A 50 15.35 -7.06 14.82
CA GLU A 50 14.64 -7.99 15.70
C GLU A 50 15.61 -8.86 16.50
N ILE A 51 16.74 -9.26 15.90
CA ILE A 51 17.86 -9.88 16.64
C ILE A 51 18.43 -8.92 17.68
N GLU A 52 18.59 -7.63 17.35
CA GLU A 52 19.04 -6.61 18.29
C GLU A 52 18.07 -6.45 19.47
N GLN A 53 16.77 -6.54 19.22
CA GLN A 53 15.72 -6.36 20.22
C GLN A 53 15.36 -7.63 21.01
N CYS A 54 15.71 -8.82 20.52
CA CYS A 54 15.38 -10.06 21.22
C CYS A 54 16.22 -10.23 22.49
N GLU A 55 15.64 -10.87 23.50
CA GLU A 55 16.34 -11.24 24.73
C GLU A 55 16.99 -12.62 24.60
N VAL A 56 16.39 -13.52 23.82
CA VAL A 56 16.88 -14.88 23.54
C VAL A 56 16.72 -15.19 22.05
N LEU A 57 17.77 -15.76 21.44
CA LEU A 57 17.70 -16.36 20.11
C LEU A 57 17.45 -17.87 20.23
N VAL A 58 16.39 -18.39 19.63
CA VAL A 58 16.16 -19.83 19.47
C VAL A 58 16.55 -20.20 18.05
N VAL A 59 17.40 -21.21 17.88
CA VAL A 59 17.80 -21.70 16.55
C VAL A 59 17.25 -23.10 16.33
N VAL A 60 16.54 -23.31 15.22
CA VAL A 60 15.97 -24.62 14.86
C VAL A 60 16.90 -25.29 13.85
N LEU A 61 17.71 -26.23 14.35
CA LEU A 61 18.78 -26.87 13.60
C LEU A 61 18.24 -28.04 12.78
N THR A 62 18.50 -27.94 11.47
CA THR A 62 18.31 -28.97 10.45
C THR A 62 19.45 -28.88 9.44
N PRO A 63 19.69 -29.90 8.58
CA PRO A 63 20.71 -29.79 7.53
C PRO A 63 20.53 -28.54 6.64
N ARG A 64 19.29 -28.10 6.42
CA ARG A 64 18.95 -26.92 5.63
C ARG A 64 19.26 -25.62 6.34
N TYR A 65 19.09 -25.57 7.66
CA TYR A 65 19.51 -24.43 8.48
C TYR A 65 21.02 -24.20 8.35
N VAL A 66 21.81 -25.26 8.57
CA VAL A 66 23.27 -25.23 8.54
C VAL A 66 23.81 -24.85 7.15
N SER A 67 23.13 -25.28 6.08
CA SER A 67 23.51 -24.90 4.71
C SER A 67 23.07 -23.50 4.27
N SER A 68 22.29 -22.78 5.08
CA SER A 68 21.72 -21.48 4.71
C SER A 68 22.64 -20.33 5.12
N PRO A 69 23.21 -19.55 4.16
CA PRO A 69 24.08 -18.43 4.49
C PRO A 69 23.35 -17.33 5.27
N PHE A 70 22.02 -17.23 5.13
CA PHE A 70 21.20 -16.29 5.89
C PHE A 70 21.02 -16.71 7.34
N CYS A 71 20.65 -17.97 7.60
CA CYS A 71 20.48 -18.50 8.95
C CYS A 71 21.82 -18.45 9.72
N MET A 72 22.92 -18.76 9.04
CA MET A 72 24.26 -18.68 9.63
C MET A 72 24.65 -17.24 9.97
N ALA A 73 24.36 -16.26 9.11
CA ALA A 73 24.62 -14.86 9.38
C ALA A 73 23.77 -14.31 10.56
N GLU A 74 22.53 -14.76 10.73
CA GLU A 74 21.69 -14.42 11.89
C GLU A 74 22.29 -14.96 13.20
N LEU A 75 22.70 -16.24 13.20
CA LEU A 75 23.33 -16.89 14.34
C LEU A 75 24.63 -16.16 14.74
N ASP A 76 25.50 -15.90 13.76
CA ASP A 76 26.78 -15.22 14.00
C ASP A 76 26.57 -13.80 14.54
N TYR A 77 25.58 -13.07 14.03
CA TYR A 77 25.28 -11.72 14.51
C TYR A 77 24.72 -11.72 15.94
N ALA A 78 23.82 -12.64 16.28
CA ALA A 78 23.30 -12.75 17.64
C ALA A 78 24.39 -13.11 18.65
N LEU A 79 25.31 -14.01 18.29
CA LEU A 79 26.47 -14.35 19.11
C LEU A 79 27.41 -13.14 19.28
N ALA A 80 27.64 -12.36 18.23
CA ALA A 80 28.43 -11.13 18.31
C ALA A 80 27.79 -10.07 19.23
N LEU A 81 26.45 -10.04 19.30
CA LEU A 81 25.67 -9.21 20.23
C LEU A 81 25.64 -9.78 21.66
N ASN A 82 26.33 -10.90 21.92
CA ASN A 82 26.33 -11.64 23.18
C ASN A 82 24.92 -12.05 23.63
N LYS A 83 24.03 -12.37 22.68
CA LYS A 83 22.68 -12.86 22.96
C LYS A 83 22.74 -14.30 23.46
N PRO A 84 21.95 -14.69 24.48
CA PRO A 84 21.78 -16.10 24.82
C PRO A 84 21.12 -16.84 23.65
N VAL A 85 21.72 -17.95 23.24
CA VAL A 85 21.23 -18.82 22.16
C VAL A 85 20.73 -20.13 22.74
N MET A 86 19.54 -20.56 22.31
CA MET A 86 18.90 -21.83 22.67
C MET A 86 18.74 -22.71 21.42
N PRO A 87 19.64 -23.68 21.19
CA PRO A 87 19.58 -24.53 20.02
C PRO A 87 18.61 -25.71 20.20
N LEU A 88 17.70 -25.87 19.23
CA LEU A 88 16.76 -26.99 19.12
C LEU A 88 17.14 -27.84 17.91
N CYS A 89 17.62 -29.06 18.12
CA CYS A 89 17.96 -29.99 17.06
C CYS A 89 16.71 -30.75 16.61
N LEU A 90 16.12 -30.32 15.49
CA LEU A 90 14.91 -30.91 14.92
C LEU A 90 15.21 -32.07 13.96
N LYS A 91 16.34 -31.98 13.24
CA LYS A 91 16.85 -33.04 12.37
C LYS A 91 18.36 -33.16 12.56
N GLU A 92 18.87 -34.38 12.56
CA GLU A 92 20.31 -34.65 12.65
C GLU A 92 21.06 -33.83 11.57
N CYS A 93 22.05 -33.05 12.00
CA CYS A 93 22.83 -32.16 11.15
C CYS A 93 24.23 -31.94 11.72
N GLU A 94 25.13 -31.42 10.89
CA GLU A 94 26.48 -31.05 11.32
C GLU A 94 26.41 -29.80 12.21
N MET A 95 26.78 -29.93 13.48
CA MET A 95 26.66 -28.84 14.45
C MET A 95 27.59 -27.67 14.06
N PRO A 96 27.07 -26.44 13.92
CA PRO A 96 27.90 -25.26 13.70
C PRO A 96 28.96 -25.12 14.80
N ALA A 97 30.21 -24.84 14.41
CA ALA A 97 31.32 -24.71 15.35
C ALA A 97 31.05 -23.69 16.48
N ALA A 98 30.29 -22.63 16.15
CA ALA A 98 29.87 -21.59 17.08
C ALA A 98 28.96 -22.09 18.20
N LEU A 99 28.29 -23.23 18.02
CA LEU A 99 27.38 -23.83 18.99
C LEU A 99 28.01 -24.97 19.81
N ASN A 100 29.26 -25.37 19.53
CA ASN A 100 29.89 -26.51 20.22
C ASN A 100 30.02 -26.36 21.74
N ALA A 101 30.06 -25.12 22.25
CA ALA A 101 30.13 -24.83 23.67
C ALA A 101 28.74 -24.61 24.32
N ILE A 102 27.67 -24.69 23.54
CA ILE A 102 26.29 -24.45 23.97
C ILE A 102 25.54 -25.77 23.98
N GLN A 103 24.88 -26.09 25.09
CA GLN A 103 24.03 -27.27 25.17
C GLN A 103 22.82 -27.09 24.25
N TYR A 104 22.57 -28.07 23.38
CA TYR A 104 21.37 -28.11 22.53
C TYR A 104 20.35 -29.12 23.07
N MET A 105 19.10 -28.93 22.68
CA MET A 105 18.00 -29.84 22.98
C MET A 105 17.66 -30.66 21.74
N ASP A 106 17.73 -31.98 21.82
CA ASP A 106 17.20 -32.85 20.75
C ASP A 106 15.68 -32.90 20.87
N VAL A 107 15.00 -32.34 19.86
CA VAL A 107 13.54 -32.25 19.80
C VAL A 107 12.94 -33.14 18.73
N ALA A 108 13.76 -33.89 17.99
CA ALA A 108 13.32 -34.69 16.85
C ALA A 108 12.34 -35.81 17.24
N THR A 109 12.41 -36.27 18.49
CA THR A 109 11.60 -37.38 19.01
C THR A 109 10.60 -36.98 20.08
N LEU A 110 10.54 -35.70 20.46
CA LEU A 110 9.67 -35.22 21.53
C LEU A 110 8.26 -34.95 21.02
N GLU A 111 7.26 -35.43 21.76
CA GLU A 111 5.87 -35.03 21.56
C GLU A 111 5.65 -33.59 22.03
N LEU A 112 4.69 -32.89 21.42
CA LEU A 112 4.47 -31.45 21.64
C LEU A 112 4.36 -31.05 23.13
N PRO A 113 3.63 -31.77 24.02
CA PRO A 113 3.55 -31.38 25.43
C PRO A 113 4.89 -31.47 26.18
N GLU A 114 5.72 -32.46 25.85
CA GLU A 114 7.04 -32.65 26.46
C GLU A 114 8.02 -31.60 25.95
N LEU A 115 8.03 -31.36 24.64
CA LEU A 115 8.76 -30.27 24.00
C LEU A 115 8.44 -28.91 24.66
N MET A 116 7.17 -28.63 24.89
CA MET A 116 6.76 -27.37 25.52
C MET A 116 7.22 -27.25 26.97
N SER A 117 7.24 -28.36 27.73
CA SER A 117 7.71 -28.38 29.11
C SER A 117 9.22 -28.12 29.20
N GLU A 118 10.00 -28.84 28.39
CA GLU A 118 11.45 -28.68 28.30
C GLU A 118 11.83 -27.27 27.84
N CYS A 119 11.16 -26.76 26.80
CA CYS A 119 11.40 -25.41 26.32
C CYS A 119 11.05 -24.34 27.36
N ALA A 120 9.94 -24.51 28.10
CA ALA A 120 9.56 -23.58 29.16
C ALA A 120 10.58 -23.54 30.31
N PHE A 121 11.17 -24.69 30.66
CA PHE A 121 12.21 -24.77 31.69
C PHE A 121 13.50 -24.07 31.23
N ALA A 122 14.00 -24.41 30.04
CA ALA A 122 15.20 -23.78 29.48
C ALA A 122 15.07 -22.26 29.34
N LEU A 123 13.92 -21.76 28.86
CA LEU A 123 13.64 -20.32 28.78
C LEU A 123 13.56 -19.65 30.16
N ALA A 124 13.06 -20.35 31.18
CA ALA A 124 13.05 -19.84 32.54
C ALA A 124 14.46 -19.71 33.12
N GLU A 125 15.35 -20.68 32.88
CA GLU A 125 16.76 -20.62 33.29
C GLU A 125 17.51 -19.47 32.60
N LEU A 126 17.32 -19.30 31.29
CA LEU A 126 17.90 -18.18 30.54
C LEU A 126 17.41 -16.83 31.05
N ARG A 127 16.13 -16.73 31.44
CA ARG A 127 15.58 -15.52 32.05
C ARG A 127 16.25 -15.19 33.38
N VAL A 128 16.53 -16.19 34.21
CA VAL A 128 17.29 -16.01 35.46
C VAL A 128 18.71 -15.55 35.14
N ALA A 129 19.38 -16.19 34.18
CA ALA A 129 20.73 -15.82 33.76
C ALA A 129 20.84 -14.38 33.24
N LEU A 130 19.84 -13.93 32.48
CA LEU A 130 19.72 -12.54 32.03
C LEU A 130 19.56 -11.57 33.21
N SER A 131 18.72 -11.91 34.20
CA SER A 131 18.52 -11.08 35.40
C SER A 131 19.78 -10.96 36.28
N GLU A 132 20.64 -11.97 36.25
CA GLU A 132 21.94 -11.99 36.94
C GLU A 132 23.06 -11.29 36.15
N GLY A 133 22.77 -10.80 34.94
CA GLY A 133 23.74 -10.10 34.10
C GLY A 133 24.79 -11.02 33.45
N ARG A 134 24.50 -12.32 33.27
CA ARG A 134 25.43 -13.28 32.65
C ARG A 134 25.66 -13.04 31.15
N TYR A 135 24.80 -12.23 30.52
CA TYR A 135 24.89 -11.82 29.11
C TYR A 135 24.92 -10.29 29.02
N PRO A 136 26.04 -9.64 29.42
CA PRO A 136 26.15 -8.19 29.30
C PRO A 136 26.19 -7.79 27.82
N SER A 137 25.56 -6.66 27.48
CA SER A 137 25.70 -6.09 26.14
C SER A 137 27.17 -5.82 25.81
N PRO A 138 27.60 -6.04 24.56
CA PRO A 138 28.97 -5.80 24.17
C PRO A 138 29.33 -4.30 24.34
N THR A 139 30.60 -4.03 24.64
CA THR A 139 31.11 -2.67 24.85
C THR A 139 31.05 -1.81 23.58
N PHE A 140 31.05 -2.46 22.41
CA PHE A 140 30.78 -1.86 21.11
C PHE A 140 29.77 -2.72 20.36
N ASN A 141 28.79 -2.09 19.72
CA ASN A 141 27.87 -2.85 18.87
C ASN A 141 28.65 -3.39 17.66
N PRO A 142 28.61 -4.71 17.39
CA PRO A 142 29.20 -5.27 16.20
C PRO A 142 28.55 -4.63 14.95
N PRO A 143 29.31 -4.43 13.87
CA PRO A 143 28.73 -3.93 12.63
C PRO A 143 27.67 -4.91 12.12
N ARG A 144 26.58 -4.36 11.57
CA ARG A 144 25.54 -5.15 10.93
C ARG A 144 26.15 -5.94 9.76
N PRO A 145 25.93 -7.27 9.66
CA PRO A 145 26.41 -8.04 8.53
C PRO A 145 25.76 -7.54 7.24
N ASP A 146 26.52 -7.53 6.14
CA ASP A 146 25.95 -7.31 4.81
C ASP A 146 25.00 -8.46 4.45
N ILE A 147 24.06 -8.21 3.52
CA ILE A 147 23.17 -9.25 3.00
C ILE A 147 24.04 -10.40 2.45
N PRO A 148 23.88 -11.63 2.97
CA PRO A 148 24.66 -12.77 2.49
C PRO A 148 24.48 -12.96 0.97
N SER A 149 25.59 -12.94 0.25
CA SER A 149 25.57 -13.25 -1.18
C SER A 149 25.32 -14.74 -1.38
N PRO A 150 24.41 -15.18 -2.27
CA PRO A 150 24.34 -16.57 -2.66
C PRO A 150 25.61 -16.94 -3.43
N THR A 151 26.62 -17.41 -2.71
CA THR A 151 27.79 -18.08 -3.25
C THR A 151 27.61 -19.58 -3.06
N ALA A 152 27.34 -20.30 -4.15
CA ALA A 152 27.91 -21.61 -4.51
C ALA A 152 26.99 -22.37 -5.50
N GLU A 153 27.62 -22.91 -6.54
CA GLU A 153 27.13 -23.82 -7.60
C GLU A 153 25.97 -23.34 -8.48
N ILE A 154 26.22 -23.36 -9.80
CA ILE A 154 25.19 -23.12 -10.81
C ILE A 154 24.29 -24.37 -10.81
N PRO A 155 22.98 -24.25 -10.50
CA PRO A 155 22.11 -25.41 -10.40
C PRO A 155 22.06 -26.20 -11.73
N ASP A 156 22.18 -27.52 -11.65
CA ASP A 156 22.02 -28.41 -12.82
C ASP A 156 20.57 -28.47 -13.31
N ASN A 157 19.61 -28.13 -12.44
CA ASN A 157 18.20 -28.07 -12.76
C ASN A 157 17.86 -26.75 -13.50
N PRO A 158 17.33 -26.81 -14.75
CA PRO A 158 16.99 -25.61 -15.52
C PRO A 158 15.97 -24.68 -14.84
N PHE A 159 15.06 -25.22 -14.02
CA PHE A 159 14.09 -24.43 -13.27
C PHE A 159 14.74 -23.60 -12.15
N GLU A 160 15.65 -24.22 -11.40
CA GLU A 160 16.39 -23.56 -10.31
C GLU A 160 17.40 -22.54 -10.86
N LEU A 161 18.01 -22.86 -12.00
CA LEU A 161 18.87 -21.95 -12.74
C LEU A 161 18.09 -20.73 -13.27
N PHE A 162 16.88 -20.92 -13.80
CA PHE A 162 16.01 -19.82 -14.23
C PHE A 162 15.61 -18.93 -13.04
N ALA A 163 15.26 -19.54 -11.90
CA ALA A 163 14.97 -18.80 -10.67
C ALA A 163 16.20 -18.01 -10.16
N MET A 164 17.38 -18.60 -10.20
CA MET A 164 18.64 -17.94 -9.86
C MET A 164 18.90 -16.75 -10.80
N ILE A 165 18.67 -16.89 -12.11
CA ILE A 165 18.81 -15.80 -13.09
C ILE A 165 17.86 -14.64 -12.74
N GLN A 166 16.61 -14.92 -12.38
CA GLN A 166 15.65 -13.90 -11.97
C GLN A 166 16.07 -13.19 -10.67
N GLN A 167 16.65 -13.92 -9.71
CA GLN A 167 17.18 -13.35 -8.48
C GLN A 167 18.41 -12.45 -8.73
N VAL A 168 19.37 -12.91 -9.54
CA VAL A 168 20.56 -12.13 -9.92
C VAL A 168 20.16 -10.89 -10.74
N ALA A 169 19.11 -10.98 -11.55
CA ALA A 169 18.53 -9.82 -12.25
C ALA A 169 17.89 -8.81 -11.28
N ALA A 170 17.22 -9.27 -10.22
CA ALA A 170 16.71 -8.39 -9.18
C ALA A 170 17.82 -7.63 -8.42
N LEU A 171 19.00 -8.26 -8.28
CA LEU A 171 20.21 -7.63 -7.73
C LEU A 171 20.90 -6.66 -8.70
N GLY A 172 20.47 -6.59 -9.96
CA GLY A 172 21.00 -5.65 -10.93
C GLY A 172 22.28 -6.10 -11.65
N GLU A 173 22.74 -7.33 -11.44
CA GLU A 173 24.02 -7.86 -11.95
C GLU A 173 23.91 -8.34 -13.41
N LEU A 174 23.81 -7.42 -14.37
CA LEU A 174 23.58 -7.74 -15.78
C LEU A 174 24.61 -8.74 -16.36
N ASP A 175 25.91 -8.55 -16.09
CA ASP A 175 26.96 -9.43 -16.62
C ASP A 175 26.82 -10.88 -16.13
N ARG A 176 26.29 -11.07 -14.92
CA ARG A 176 26.07 -12.40 -14.34
C ARG A 176 24.77 -13.01 -14.85
N VAL A 177 23.71 -12.22 -15.02
CA VAL A 177 22.47 -12.62 -15.70
C VAL A 177 22.80 -13.14 -17.10
N GLU A 178 23.61 -12.42 -17.88
CA GLU A 178 23.95 -12.81 -19.25
C GLU A 178 24.71 -14.15 -19.32
N LYS A 179 25.67 -14.37 -18.42
CA LYS A 179 26.43 -15.63 -18.34
C LYS A 179 25.54 -16.80 -17.95
N LEU A 180 24.67 -16.63 -16.95
CA LEU A 180 23.76 -17.68 -16.50
C LEU A 180 22.67 -17.98 -17.54
N THR A 181 22.15 -16.96 -18.24
CA THR A 181 21.24 -17.16 -19.36
C THR A 181 21.87 -17.94 -20.51
N GLN A 182 23.15 -17.68 -20.84
CA GLN A 182 23.87 -18.49 -21.83
C GLN A 182 23.99 -19.96 -21.41
N TYR A 183 24.24 -20.22 -20.13
CA TYR A 183 24.30 -21.58 -19.60
C TYR A 183 22.92 -22.27 -19.64
N LEU A 184 21.84 -21.57 -19.24
CA LEU A 184 20.47 -22.10 -19.29
C LEU A 184 20.08 -22.54 -20.70
N LYS A 185 20.45 -21.77 -21.73
CA LYS A 185 20.18 -22.14 -23.12
C LYS A 185 20.93 -23.38 -23.61
N GLN A 186 22.07 -23.70 -23.00
CA GLN A 186 22.82 -24.92 -23.33
C GLN A 186 22.18 -26.15 -22.70
N VAL A 187 21.70 -26.03 -21.46
CA VAL A 187 21.11 -27.16 -20.71
C VAL A 187 19.62 -27.37 -21.02
N ASP A 188 18.90 -26.33 -21.41
CA ASP A 188 17.48 -26.39 -21.79
C ASP A 188 17.16 -25.46 -22.99
N PRO A 189 17.58 -25.84 -24.21
CA PRO A 189 17.42 -25.01 -25.41
C PRO A 189 15.97 -24.83 -25.87
N TYR A 190 15.04 -25.69 -25.44
CA TYR A 190 13.65 -25.73 -25.94
C TYR A 190 12.60 -25.46 -24.86
N GLY A 191 12.98 -25.33 -23.58
CA GLY A 191 12.14 -24.91 -22.46
C GLY A 191 12.42 -23.46 -22.02
N PHE A 192 12.88 -23.27 -20.79
CA PHE A 192 13.17 -21.94 -20.21
C PHE A 192 14.23 -21.16 -21.00
N GLY A 193 15.04 -21.82 -21.82
CA GLY A 193 15.96 -21.18 -22.77
C GLY A 193 15.28 -20.29 -23.81
N LEU A 194 14.03 -20.57 -24.19
CA LEU A 194 13.23 -19.70 -25.09
C LEU A 194 12.58 -18.55 -24.31
N GLU A 195 12.05 -18.82 -23.11
CA GLU A 195 11.42 -17.81 -22.25
C GLU A 195 12.42 -16.77 -21.74
N ILE A 196 13.65 -17.21 -21.45
CA ILE A 196 14.71 -16.33 -20.93
C ILE A 196 15.21 -15.35 -22.00
N ASP A 197 15.05 -15.64 -23.29
CA ASP A 197 15.45 -14.73 -24.36
C ASP A 197 14.59 -13.47 -24.41
N GLU A 198 13.28 -13.64 -24.25
CA GLU A 198 12.34 -12.54 -24.16
C GLU A 198 12.53 -11.75 -22.85
N PHE A 199 12.75 -12.46 -21.73
CA PHE A 199 13.11 -11.86 -20.44
C PHE A 199 14.40 -11.03 -20.51
N LEU A 200 15.47 -11.58 -21.09
CA LEU A 200 16.78 -10.91 -21.18
C LEU A 200 16.71 -9.69 -22.09
N ASN A 201 15.97 -9.78 -23.20
CA ASN A 201 15.71 -8.62 -24.06
C ASN A 201 14.94 -7.52 -23.31
N LYS A 202 13.89 -7.88 -22.57
CA LYS A 202 13.11 -6.94 -21.75
C LYS A 202 13.95 -6.33 -20.62
N TYR A 203 14.80 -7.11 -19.97
CA TYR A 203 15.69 -6.67 -18.91
C TYR A 203 16.80 -5.73 -19.43
N ARG A 204 17.41 -6.05 -20.58
CA ARG A 204 18.36 -5.18 -21.29
C ARG A 204 17.71 -3.85 -21.71
N LEU A 205 16.51 -3.91 -22.26
CA LEU A 205 15.73 -2.73 -22.66
C LEU A 205 15.37 -1.87 -21.44
N GLY A 206 14.99 -2.49 -20.32
CA GLY A 206 14.68 -1.80 -19.06
C GLY A 206 15.88 -1.10 -18.42
N LYS A 207 17.04 -1.77 -18.31
CA LYS A 207 18.28 -1.15 -17.76
C LYS A 207 18.85 -0.07 -18.67
N SER A 208 18.82 -0.29 -19.99
CA SER A 208 19.28 0.71 -20.97
C SER A 208 18.34 1.92 -21.00
N GLY A 209 17.03 1.69 -20.91
CA GLY A 209 16.03 2.74 -20.72
C GLY A 209 16.27 3.51 -19.43
N LEU A 210 16.42 2.84 -18.29
CA LEU A 210 16.68 3.51 -17.01
C LEU A 210 17.92 4.42 -17.04
N LYS A 211 19.03 3.95 -17.62
CA LYS A 211 20.25 4.77 -17.78
C LYS A 211 20.03 5.97 -18.71
N ALA A 212 19.30 5.79 -19.80
CA ALA A 212 18.96 6.88 -20.72
C ALA A 212 18.05 7.90 -20.03
N TYR A 213 17.08 7.44 -19.24
CA TYR A 213 16.20 8.28 -18.46
C TYR A 213 16.93 9.06 -17.35
N GLN A 214 17.85 8.42 -16.62
CA GLN A 214 18.69 9.08 -15.62
C GLN A 214 19.54 10.21 -16.21
N LYS A 215 20.12 10.01 -17.40
CA LYS A 215 20.83 11.08 -18.12
C LYS A 215 19.93 12.23 -18.52
N ILE A 216 18.68 11.96 -18.88
CA ILE A 216 17.70 13.01 -19.17
C ILE A 216 17.40 13.82 -17.91
N LEU A 217 17.26 13.16 -16.74
CA LEU A 217 17.10 13.83 -15.45
C LEU A 217 18.32 14.69 -15.09
N GLU A 218 19.54 14.20 -15.33
CA GLU A 218 20.77 14.98 -15.13
C GLU A 218 20.81 16.24 -16.01
N MET A 219 20.39 16.13 -17.29
CA MET A 219 20.29 17.29 -18.19
C MET A 219 19.26 18.31 -17.70
N VAL A 220 18.13 17.87 -17.16
CA VAL A 220 17.10 18.77 -16.58
C VAL A 220 17.64 19.47 -15.33
N ASN A 221 18.26 18.73 -14.42
CA ASN A 221 18.86 19.28 -13.20
C ASN A 221 20.01 20.25 -13.49
N ALA A 222 20.66 20.11 -14.64
CA ALA A 222 21.69 21.01 -15.14
C ALA A 222 21.13 22.17 -16.02
N GLU A 223 19.80 22.36 -16.04
CA GLU A 223 19.09 23.39 -16.83
C GLU A 223 19.30 23.32 -18.35
N GLN A 224 19.71 22.16 -18.88
CA GLN A 224 19.94 21.93 -20.32
C GLN A 224 18.64 21.49 -21.01
N ILE A 225 17.61 22.35 -20.97
CA ILE A 225 16.23 21.99 -21.29
C ILE A 225 16.04 21.53 -22.75
N ASP A 226 16.67 22.17 -23.73
CA ASP A 226 16.55 21.77 -25.14
C ASP A 226 17.22 20.42 -25.43
N ALA A 227 18.36 20.15 -24.79
CA ALA A 227 19.04 18.87 -24.90
C ALA A 227 18.22 17.75 -24.24
N ALA A 228 17.64 18.02 -23.05
CA ALA A 228 16.73 17.11 -22.37
C ALA A 228 15.48 16.81 -23.20
N ARG A 229 14.90 17.82 -23.86
CA ARG A 229 13.71 17.68 -24.72
C ARG A 229 14.00 16.80 -25.95
N LEU A 230 15.17 16.97 -26.58
CA LEU A 230 15.58 16.13 -27.70
C LEU A 230 15.87 14.68 -27.25
N ALA A 231 16.59 14.52 -26.14
CA ALA A 231 16.90 13.22 -25.56
C ALA A 231 15.62 12.46 -25.14
N TRP A 232 14.61 13.16 -24.60
CA TRP A 232 13.30 12.59 -24.29
C TRP A 232 12.53 12.12 -25.53
N LYS A 233 12.52 12.90 -26.63
CA LYS A 233 11.90 12.45 -27.89
C LYS A 233 12.55 11.18 -28.44
N LEU A 234 13.87 11.09 -28.35
CA LEU A 234 14.62 9.89 -28.76
C LEU A 234 14.33 8.71 -27.82
N TYR A 235 14.25 8.98 -26.52
CA TYR A 235 13.90 8.00 -25.51
C TYR A 235 12.52 7.38 -25.75
N VAL A 236 11.48 8.21 -25.92
CA VAL A 236 10.11 7.74 -26.20
C VAL A 236 10.06 6.93 -27.49
N ARG A 237 10.79 7.35 -28.53
CA ARG A 237 10.86 6.64 -29.81
C ARG A 237 11.53 5.27 -29.68
N GLN A 238 12.51 5.14 -28.79
CA GLN A 238 13.33 3.93 -28.63
C GLN A 238 12.77 2.96 -27.58
N TYR A 239 12.15 3.46 -26.52
CA TYR A 239 11.75 2.67 -25.34
C TYR A 239 10.24 2.69 -25.04
N GLY A 240 9.46 3.53 -25.74
CA GLY A 240 8.02 3.72 -25.50
C GLY A 240 7.70 4.62 -24.30
N ALA A 241 6.49 5.20 -24.29
CA ALA A 241 6.06 6.10 -23.21
C ALA A 241 5.60 5.34 -21.93
N SER A 242 5.28 4.05 -22.02
CA SER A 242 4.51 3.35 -20.97
C SER A 242 5.30 2.82 -19.77
N ASN A 243 6.63 2.77 -19.83
CA ASN A 243 7.44 2.06 -18.82
C ASN A 243 7.90 2.95 -17.66
N TYR A 244 8.04 4.24 -17.90
CA TYR A 244 8.51 5.24 -16.93
C TYR A 244 7.93 6.61 -17.30
N ASP A 245 6.60 6.75 -17.22
CA ASP A 245 5.90 8.02 -17.41
C ASP A 245 5.31 8.49 -16.08
N PRO A 246 5.99 9.39 -15.36
CA PRO A 246 5.32 10.30 -14.47
C PRO A 246 4.82 11.48 -15.32
N HIS A 247 3.50 11.68 -15.31
CA HIS A 247 2.72 12.73 -15.97
C HIS A 247 3.16 14.20 -15.73
N HIS A 248 4.35 14.43 -15.17
CA HIS A 248 4.98 15.73 -14.96
C HIS A 248 5.90 16.17 -16.11
N PHE A 249 6.42 15.26 -16.94
CA PHE A 249 7.44 15.62 -17.94
C PHE A 249 6.91 16.40 -19.14
N HIS A 250 5.67 16.16 -19.57
CA HIS A 250 5.06 16.94 -20.65
C HIS A 250 4.73 18.37 -20.17
N THR A 251 4.21 18.52 -18.96
CA THR A 251 3.76 19.80 -18.38
C THR A 251 4.94 20.70 -17.99
N MET A 252 5.98 20.15 -17.35
CA MET A 252 7.20 20.92 -17.00
C MET A 252 7.94 21.48 -18.23
N LEU A 253 7.80 20.84 -19.40
CA LEU A 253 8.45 21.29 -20.64
C LEU A 253 7.60 22.24 -21.47
N THR A 254 6.30 22.39 -21.17
CA THR A 254 5.37 23.30 -21.87
C THR A 254 5.16 24.63 -21.17
N ASP A 255 5.34 24.71 -19.84
CA ASP A 255 5.03 25.91 -19.06
C ASP A 255 6.11 27.00 -19.07
N ALA A 256 7.19 26.81 -19.82
CA ALA A 256 8.27 27.79 -19.94
C ALA A 256 8.19 28.61 -21.25
N VAL A 257 7.04 29.24 -21.59
CA VAL A 257 7.00 30.37 -22.55
C VAL A 257 5.79 31.30 -22.25
N THR A 258 6.15 32.51 -21.77
CA THR A 258 5.47 33.82 -21.80
C THR A 258 4.07 34.02 -21.21
N VAL A 259 4.07 34.69 -20.04
CA VAL A 259 3.07 35.70 -19.65
C VAL A 259 3.08 36.82 -20.70
N ASN A 260 1.91 37.15 -21.24
CA ASN A 260 1.59 38.50 -21.69
C ASN A 260 0.12 38.75 -21.35
N ASP A 261 -0.10 39.77 -20.53
CA ASP A 261 -1.39 40.34 -20.17
C ASP A 261 -2.06 40.98 -21.40
N ASP A 262 -3.36 40.70 -21.58
CA ASP A 262 -4.40 41.66 -22.01
C ASP A 262 -5.79 40.96 -21.97
N GLU A 263 -6.74 41.54 -21.21
CA GLU A 263 -8.12 41.08 -20.90
C GLU A 263 -9.12 41.04 -22.11
N PRO A 264 -10.42 40.68 -21.94
CA PRO A 264 -11.00 39.46 -21.37
C PRO A 264 -12.05 38.83 -22.31
N MET A 265 -12.14 37.50 -22.33
CA MET A 265 -13.32 36.77 -22.78
C MET A 265 -13.41 35.53 -21.91
N SER A 266 -14.55 35.30 -21.24
CA SER A 266 -14.71 34.28 -20.19
C SER A 266 -14.15 32.92 -20.63
N ALA A 267 -12.92 32.63 -20.22
CA ALA A 267 -12.27 31.38 -20.57
C ALA A 267 -12.95 30.27 -19.78
N GLN A 268 -13.56 29.30 -20.48
CA GLN A 268 -14.05 28.10 -19.82
C GLN A 268 -12.89 27.44 -19.06
N PRO A 269 -13.12 26.98 -17.83
CA PRO A 269 -12.08 26.33 -17.04
C PRO A 269 -11.51 25.10 -17.75
N ARG A 270 -10.24 24.79 -17.48
CA ARG A 270 -9.45 23.74 -18.12
C ARG A 270 -8.83 22.82 -17.07
N LEU A 271 -8.37 21.66 -17.51
CA LEU A 271 -7.65 20.71 -16.65
C LEU A 271 -6.45 21.42 -15.99
N GLY A 272 -6.36 21.34 -14.67
CA GLY A 272 -5.35 22.03 -13.87
C GLY A 272 -5.83 23.35 -13.24
N ASP A 273 -6.95 23.90 -13.71
CA ASP A 273 -7.54 25.09 -13.11
C ASP A 273 -8.07 24.81 -11.71
N ARG A 274 -7.99 25.84 -10.88
CA ARG A 274 -8.47 25.82 -9.50
C ARG A 274 -9.45 26.95 -9.26
N TRP A 275 -10.43 26.67 -8.43
CA TRP A 275 -11.42 27.64 -8.00
C TRP A 275 -11.62 27.52 -6.50
N THR A 276 -11.62 28.65 -5.80
CA THR A 276 -11.93 28.69 -4.37
C THR A 276 -13.33 29.22 -4.22
N ASP A 277 -14.17 28.47 -3.52
CA ASP A 277 -15.57 28.86 -3.36
C ASP A 277 -15.78 29.90 -2.25
N ASP A 278 -17.03 30.35 -2.08
CA ASP A 278 -17.40 31.37 -1.10
C ASP A 278 -17.21 30.93 0.37
N LYS A 279 -16.92 29.65 0.60
CA LYS A 279 -16.56 29.11 1.93
C LYS A 279 -15.05 28.94 2.11
N GLY A 280 -14.23 29.25 1.11
CA GLY A 280 -12.78 29.24 1.20
C GLY A 280 -12.14 27.87 0.94
N VAL A 281 -12.86 26.95 0.30
CA VAL A 281 -12.32 25.64 -0.05
C VAL A 281 -11.94 25.59 -1.51
N VAL A 282 -10.74 25.07 -1.75
CA VAL A 282 -10.15 24.94 -3.08
C VAL A 282 -10.72 23.72 -3.77
N MET A 283 -11.14 23.90 -5.01
CA MET A 283 -11.66 22.87 -5.90
C MET A 283 -10.81 22.81 -7.18
N VAL A 284 -10.73 21.63 -7.78
CA VAL A 284 -10.07 21.36 -9.05
C VAL A 284 -11.10 21.13 -10.15
N TYR A 285 -10.78 21.57 -11.36
CA TYR A 285 -11.65 21.36 -12.52
C TYR A 285 -11.56 19.92 -13.03
N VAL A 286 -12.72 19.29 -13.20
CA VAL A 286 -12.88 17.95 -13.77
C VAL A 286 -13.63 18.07 -15.09
N PRO A 287 -12.99 17.80 -16.25
CA PRO A 287 -13.67 17.93 -17.54
C PRO A 287 -14.65 16.78 -17.76
N ALA A 288 -15.66 17.04 -18.60
CA ALA A 288 -16.50 15.98 -19.17
C ALA A 288 -15.64 14.98 -19.98
N GLY A 289 -16.09 13.74 -20.08
CA GLY A 289 -15.31 12.71 -20.74
C GLY A 289 -15.92 11.33 -20.68
N LYS A 290 -15.13 10.34 -21.09
CA LYS A 290 -15.47 8.93 -21.03
C LYS A 290 -14.33 8.14 -20.42
N PHE A 291 -14.65 7.11 -19.67
CA PHE A 291 -13.68 6.19 -19.10
C PHE A 291 -14.26 4.81 -18.91
N ASN A 292 -13.38 3.83 -18.69
CA ASN A 292 -13.80 2.49 -18.32
C ASN A 292 -13.94 2.41 -16.80
N MET A 293 -15.19 2.38 -16.32
CA MET A 293 -15.54 2.22 -14.91
C MET A 293 -15.51 0.75 -14.51
N GLY A 294 -15.06 0.47 -13.30
CA GLY A 294 -14.93 -0.88 -12.77
C GLY A 294 -13.68 -1.62 -13.22
N SER A 295 -13.62 -2.91 -12.90
CA SER A 295 -12.46 -3.77 -13.11
C SER A 295 -12.78 -4.90 -14.09
N THR A 296 -11.73 -5.43 -14.71
CA THR A 296 -11.76 -6.72 -15.39
C THR A 296 -11.46 -7.84 -14.40
N ALA A 297 -11.86 -9.07 -14.74
CA ALA A 297 -11.53 -10.23 -13.93
C ALA A 297 -10.02 -10.39 -13.75
N SER A 298 -9.23 -10.12 -14.80
CA SER A 298 -7.76 -10.20 -14.76
C SER A 298 -7.14 -9.13 -13.86
N GLU A 299 -7.68 -7.91 -13.81
CA GLU A 299 -7.21 -6.87 -12.88
C GLU A 299 -7.49 -7.25 -11.42
N ILE A 300 -8.66 -7.82 -11.15
CA ILE A 300 -9.00 -8.34 -9.82
C ILE A 300 -8.08 -9.49 -9.45
N GLU A 301 -7.90 -10.49 -10.33
CA GLU A 301 -6.99 -11.61 -10.10
C GLU A 301 -5.53 -11.16 -9.91
N ALA A 302 -5.06 -10.19 -10.69
CA ALA A 302 -3.73 -9.63 -10.54
C ALA A 302 -3.55 -8.94 -9.18
N ALA A 303 -4.56 -8.20 -8.73
CA ALA A 303 -4.54 -7.60 -7.40
C ALA A 303 -4.59 -8.66 -6.28
N PHE A 304 -5.32 -9.76 -6.49
CA PHE A 304 -5.36 -10.88 -5.54
C PHE A 304 -4.04 -11.59 -5.34
N ARG A 305 -3.24 -11.73 -6.41
CA ARG A 305 -1.90 -12.34 -6.33
C ARG A 305 -0.96 -11.57 -5.39
N GLN A 306 -1.30 -10.32 -5.06
CA GLN A 306 -0.53 -9.45 -4.16
C GLN A 306 -0.98 -9.56 -2.70
N ILE A 307 -2.05 -10.32 -2.39
CA ILE A 307 -2.65 -10.45 -1.05
C ILE A 307 -2.26 -11.78 -0.41
N LYS A 308 -2.03 -11.80 0.91
CA LYS A 308 -1.72 -13.03 1.67
C LYS A 308 -2.93 -13.99 1.70
N LYS A 309 -2.68 -15.31 1.58
CA LYS A 309 -3.68 -16.40 1.39
C LYS A 309 -4.87 -16.46 2.38
N THR A 310 -4.81 -15.79 3.54
CA THR A 310 -5.85 -15.90 4.59
C THR A 310 -7.14 -15.15 4.26
N THR A 311 -7.12 -14.22 3.28
CA THR A 311 -8.25 -13.31 2.98
C THR A 311 -8.88 -13.55 1.60
N GLU A 312 -8.35 -14.50 0.83
CA GLU A 312 -8.58 -14.62 -0.62
C GLU A 312 -10.05 -14.89 -1.00
N ILE A 313 -10.75 -15.79 -0.29
CA ILE A 313 -12.14 -16.16 -0.63
C ILE A 313 -13.13 -15.02 -0.34
N LEU A 314 -13.06 -14.42 0.85
CA LEU A 314 -13.96 -13.34 1.28
C LEU A 314 -13.74 -12.06 0.45
N LEU A 315 -12.49 -11.73 0.17
CA LEU A 315 -12.19 -10.60 -0.69
C LEU A 315 -12.64 -10.89 -2.13
N LYS A 316 -12.47 -12.10 -2.68
CA LYS A 316 -12.83 -12.38 -4.09
C LYS A 316 -14.33 -12.21 -4.33
N MET A 317 -15.15 -12.51 -3.32
CA MET A 317 -16.59 -12.20 -3.31
C MET A 317 -16.86 -10.70 -3.12
N THR A 318 -16.03 -9.99 -2.36
CA THR A 318 -16.19 -8.54 -2.12
C THR A 318 -15.90 -7.72 -3.39
N PHE A 319 -14.94 -8.15 -4.19
CA PHE A 319 -14.52 -7.42 -5.40
C PHE A 319 -15.30 -7.79 -6.66
N SER A 320 -16.20 -8.78 -6.62
CA SER A 320 -17.09 -9.05 -7.76
C SER A 320 -17.98 -7.86 -8.11
N ASP A 321 -18.24 -6.98 -7.13
CA ASP A 321 -19.03 -5.75 -7.31
C ASP A 321 -18.32 -4.69 -8.16
N GLU A 322 -17.04 -4.89 -8.49
CA GLU A 322 -16.31 -4.07 -9.45
C GLU A 322 -16.47 -4.55 -10.90
N LEU A 323 -17.07 -5.73 -11.13
CA LEU A 323 -17.26 -6.31 -12.45
C LEU A 323 -18.67 -6.01 -13.01
N PRO A 324 -18.82 -5.92 -14.34
CA PRO A 324 -17.76 -5.88 -15.34
C PRO A 324 -17.22 -4.45 -15.51
N ARG A 325 -16.01 -4.34 -16.06
CA ARG A 325 -15.53 -3.09 -16.64
C ARG A 325 -16.42 -2.66 -17.79
N HIS A 326 -16.83 -1.41 -17.83
CA HIS A 326 -17.75 -0.86 -18.83
C HIS A 326 -17.49 0.63 -19.07
N GLU A 327 -17.80 1.14 -20.27
CA GLU A 327 -17.65 2.57 -20.57
C GLU A 327 -18.75 3.38 -19.88
N VAL A 328 -18.36 4.47 -19.21
CA VAL A 328 -19.27 5.47 -18.64
C VAL A 328 -18.93 6.84 -19.22
N THR A 329 -19.96 7.62 -19.53
CA THR A 329 -19.83 9.02 -19.97
C THR A 329 -20.13 9.94 -18.81
N ILE A 330 -19.20 10.87 -18.54
CA ILE A 330 -19.39 12.03 -17.67
C ILE A 330 -19.82 13.19 -18.57
N PRO A 331 -21.12 13.55 -18.60
CA PRO A 331 -21.66 14.44 -19.64
C PRO A 331 -21.31 15.91 -19.42
N HIS A 332 -21.01 16.30 -18.18
CA HIS A 332 -20.77 17.68 -17.80
C HIS A 332 -19.49 17.79 -16.98
N ALA A 333 -18.74 18.87 -17.23
CA ALA A 333 -17.63 19.22 -16.36
C ALA A 333 -18.15 19.72 -15.01
N PHE A 334 -17.34 19.56 -13.97
CA PHE A 334 -17.67 19.96 -12.61
C PHE A 334 -16.40 20.36 -11.86
N TRP A 335 -16.58 21.08 -10.76
CA TRP A 335 -15.56 21.33 -9.75
C TRP A 335 -15.62 20.25 -8.69
N LEU A 336 -14.48 19.70 -8.30
CA LEU A 336 -14.32 18.72 -7.21
C LEU A 336 -13.44 19.31 -6.11
N ASP A 337 -13.79 19.15 -4.83
CA ASP A 337 -12.88 19.62 -3.76
C ASP A 337 -11.47 19.00 -3.93
N LEU A 338 -10.44 19.83 -3.76
CA LEU A 338 -9.03 19.41 -3.89
C LEU A 338 -8.68 18.32 -2.86
N THR A 339 -9.22 18.42 -1.65
CA THR A 339 -9.01 17.49 -0.52
C THR A 339 -10.35 16.92 -0.06
N PRO A 340 -10.37 15.87 0.78
CA PRO A 340 -11.55 15.56 1.58
C PRO A 340 -11.96 16.80 2.40
N VAL A 341 -13.23 16.86 2.80
CA VAL A 341 -13.72 17.92 3.69
C VAL A 341 -12.94 17.86 5.00
N LEU A 342 -12.34 18.98 5.38
CA LEU A 342 -11.52 19.08 6.57
C LEU A 342 -12.35 19.46 7.80
N ASN A 343 -11.83 19.17 9.00
CA ASN A 343 -12.48 19.54 10.26
C ASN A 343 -12.75 21.04 10.37
N ASP A 344 -11.81 21.89 9.94
CA ASP A 344 -11.96 23.36 9.99
C ASP A 344 -13.19 23.85 9.20
N SER A 345 -13.40 23.27 8.03
CA SER A 345 -14.46 23.60 7.08
C SER A 345 -15.79 23.08 7.58
N TYR A 346 -15.81 21.89 8.17
CA TYR A 346 -17.00 21.31 8.78
C TYR A 346 -17.46 22.06 10.03
N VAL A 347 -16.54 22.54 10.87
CA VAL A 347 -16.87 23.37 12.04
C VAL A 347 -17.62 24.63 11.64
N ARG A 348 -17.31 25.21 10.48
CA ARG A 348 -18.04 26.37 9.94
C ARG A 348 -19.50 26.04 9.63
N PHE A 349 -19.77 24.92 8.97
CA PHE A 349 -21.13 24.41 8.71
C PHE A 349 -21.95 24.30 10.02
N VAL A 350 -21.36 23.73 11.07
CA VAL A 350 -22.02 23.61 12.38
C VAL A 350 -22.32 24.99 12.98
N LYS A 351 -21.34 25.91 12.98
CA LYS A 351 -21.48 27.26 13.54
C LYS A 351 -22.53 28.09 12.82
N GLU A 352 -22.61 27.98 11.50
CA GLU A 352 -23.59 28.67 10.64
C GLU A 352 -25.00 28.02 10.70
N GLY A 353 -25.21 27.06 11.59
CA GLY A 353 -26.53 26.48 11.85
C GLY A 353 -26.90 25.32 10.93
N GLY A 354 -25.93 24.63 10.32
CA GLY A 354 -26.14 23.49 9.44
C GLY A 354 -27.10 22.42 9.99
N TYR A 355 -27.00 22.10 11.28
CA TYR A 355 -27.88 21.13 11.98
C TYR A 355 -29.26 21.70 12.39
N ARG A 356 -29.53 22.97 12.08
CA ARG A 356 -30.80 23.67 12.42
C ARG A 356 -31.57 24.10 11.17
N THR A 357 -30.94 24.08 10.01
CA THR A 357 -31.49 24.57 8.74
C THR A 357 -31.94 23.39 7.89
N LYS A 358 -33.26 23.20 7.77
CA LYS A 358 -33.88 22.04 7.13
C LYS A 358 -33.52 21.93 5.64
N GLU A 359 -33.29 23.05 4.99
CA GLU A 359 -33.07 23.21 3.54
C GLU A 359 -31.81 22.49 3.07
N PHE A 360 -30.84 22.26 3.96
CA PHE A 360 -29.63 21.51 3.62
C PHE A 360 -29.85 20.01 3.61
N TRP A 361 -30.93 19.50 4.20
CA TRP A 361 -31.13 18.07 4.40
C TRP A 361 -32.15 17.51 3.41
N THR A 362 -31.98 16.24 3.04
CA THR A 362 -33.06 15.48 2.39
C THR A 362 -34.24 15.35 3.35
N LYS A 363 -35.44 14.99 2.85
CA LYS A 363 -36.61 14.81 3.73
C LYS A 363 -36.36 13.67 4.73
N SER A 364 -35.82 12.56 4.23
CA SER A 364 -35.33 11.42 4.99
C SER A 364 -34.28 11.80 6.03
N GLY A 365 -33.25 12.55 5.62
CA GLY A 365 -32.16 12.98 6.50
C GLY A 365 -32.61 13.94 7.60
N TRP A 366 -33.53 14.86 7.29
CA TRP A 366 -34.12 15.75 8.28
C TRP A 366 -34.94 14.97 9.32
N LYS A 367 -35.73 13.99 8.87
CA LYS A 367 -36.49 13.11 9.78
C LYS A 367 -35.55 12.30 10.68
N TRP A 368 -34.47 11.76 10.11
CA TRP A 368 -33.43 11.07 10.88
C TRP A 368 -32.79 12.00 11.92
N LEU A 369 -32.41 13.22 11.53
CA LEU A 369 -31.82 14.20 12.43
C LEU A 369 -32.75 14.51 13.61
N GLN A 370 -34.04 14.74 13.33
CA GLN A 370 -35.05 14.98 14.36
C GLN A 370 -35.22 13.79 15.30
N ALA A 371 -35.20 12.57 14.78
CA ALA A 371 -35.31 11.35 15.59
C ALA A 371 -34.06 11.10 16.45
N SER A 372 -32.87 11.41 15.91
CA SER A 372 -31.59 11.21 16.61
C SER A 372 -31.35 12.25 17.73
N GLY A 373 -31.91 13.45 17.59
CA GLY A 373 -31.75 14.54 18.56
C GLY A 373 -30.35 15.16 18.62
N ILE A 374 -29.44 14.80 17.70
CA ILE A 374 -28.08 15.38 17.65
C ILE A 374 -28.13 16.83 17.18
N LYS A 375 -27.19 17.65 17.65
CA LYS A 375 -27.10 19.09 17.33
C LYS A 375 -25.80 19.47 16.59
N GLY A 376 -25.02 18.47 16.27
CA GLY A 376 -23.69 18.55 15.71
C GLY A 376 -23.18 17.12 15.51
N PRO A 377 -22.03 16.95 14.85
CA PRO A 377 -21.50 15.64 14.60
C PRO A 377 -21.07 14.99 15.92
N LYS A 378 -21.08 13.66 15.96
CA LYS A 378 -20.65 12.92 17.15
C LYS A 378 -19.20 13.29 17.52
N ASP A 379 -18.94 13.37 18.82
CA ASP A 379 -17.57 13.41 19.32
C ASP A 379 -16.96 12.02 19.14
N ILE A 380 -15.89 11.98 18.36
CA ILE A 380 -15.19 10.77 17.94
C ILE A 380 -13.81 10.67 18.61
N GLY A 381 -13.47 11.59 19.51
CA GLY A 381 -12.20 11.62 20.25
C GLY A 381 -11.19 12.61 19.68
N VAL A 382 -10.24 13.01 20.53
CA VAL A 382 -9.27 14.08 20.25
C VAL A 382 -8.35 13.82 19.05
N ASN A 383 -8.08 12.55 18.73
CA ASN A 383 -7.17 12.15 17.65
C ASN A 383 -7.73 12.38 16.22
N PHE A 384 -9.00 12.77 16.09
CA PHE A 384 -9.68 12.92 14.79
C PHE A 384 -10.19 14.33 14.53
N ASN A 385 -9.79 15.30 15.36
CA ASN A 385 -10.33 16.66 15.35
C ASN A 385 -9.30 17.73 14.94
N ALA A 386 -8.11 17.36 14.45
CA ALA A 386 -7.13 18.35 14.01
C ALA A 386 -7.68 19.14 12.80
N PRO A 387 -7.44 20.47 12.71
CA PRO A 387 -8.11 21.34 11.72
C PRO A 387 -7.95 20.86 10.27
N HIS A 388 -6.76 20.39 9.92
CA HIS A 388 -6.41 19.94 8.57
C HIS A 388 -6.50 18.42 8.38
N GLN A 389 -7.05 17.68 9.34
CA GLN A 389 -7.45 16.29 9.14
C GLN A 389 -8.80 16.23 8.39
N PRO A 390 -9.02 15.17 7.59
CA PRO A 390 -10.35 14.88 7.06
C PRO A 390 -11.37 14.77 8.18
N ARG A 391 -12.54 15.38 7.98
CA ARG A 391 -13.69 15.21 8.86
C ARG A 391 -14.22 13.80 8.69
N VAL A 392 -14.22 13.04 9.78
CA VAL A 392 -14.74 11.67 9.83
C VAL A 392 -15.90 11.51 10.81
N GLY A 393 -16.47 10.31 10.87
CA GLY A 393 -17.59 10.00 11.76
C GLY A 393 -18.91 10.59 11.31
N LEU A 394 -19.03 10.94 10.03
CA LEU A 394 -20.24 11.49 9.43
C LEU A 394 -21.13 10.38 8.88
N THR A 395 -22.43 10.54 9.09
CA THR A 395 -23.44 9.82 8.31
C THR A 395 -23.50 10.36 6.88
N TRP A 396 -24.11 9.59 5.97
CA TRP A 396 -24.36 10.06 4.61
C TRP A 396 -25.27 11.30 4.60
N PHE A 397 -26.26 11.37 5.52
CA PHE A 397 -27.14 12.53 5.64
C PHE A 397 -26.38 13.81 6.04
N GLU A 398 -25.44 13.69 6.98
CA GLU A 398 -24.58 14.80 7.40
C GLU A 398 -23.62 15.24 6.28
N ALA A 399 -23.06 14.28 5.55
CA ALA A 399 -22.21 14.53 4.39
C ALA A 399 -22.99 15.25 3.27
N TYR A 400 -24.21 14.79 2.97
CA TYR A 400 -25.12 15.43 2.02
C TYR A 400 -25.44 16.86 2.44
N ALA A 401 -25.82 17.08 3.70
CA ALA A 401 -26.20 18.39 4.21
C ALA A 401 -25.05 19.39 4.18
N TYR A 402 -23.83 18.94 4.46
CA TYR A 402 -22.65 19.78 4.31
C TYR A 402 -22.46 20.24 2.85
N CYS A 403 -22.54 19.32 1.88
CA CYS A 403 -22.37 19.69 0.47
C CYS A 403 -23.51 20.61 -0.02
N GLN A 404 -24.75 20.43 0.45
CA GLN A 404 -25.84 21.36 0.15
C GLN A 404 -25.61 22.76 0.71
N TRP A 405 -25.12 22.87 1.95
CA TRP A 405 -24.74 24.17 2.53
C TRP A 405 -23.61 24.86 1.75
N ARG A 406 -22.71 24.08 1.13
CA ARG A 406 -21.67 24.57 0.21
C ARG A 406 -22.21 25.00 -1.17
N GLY A 407 -23.50 24.90 -1.43
CA GLY A 407 -24.07 25.14 -2.76
C GLY A 407 -23.64 24.09 -3.78
N GLY A 408 -23.26 22.90 -3.32
CA GLY A 408 -22.84 21.77 -4.12
C GLY A 408 -23.64 20.51 -3.81
N ARG A 409 -23.03 19.37 -4.09
CA ARG A 409 -23.59 18.04 -3.79
C ARG A 409 -22.49 17.03 -3.55
N LEU A 410 -22.86 15.85 -3.07
CA LEU A 410 -21.97 14.69 -3.13
C LEU A 410 -21.69 14.33 -4.60
N PRO A 411 -20.47 13.88 -4.93
CA PRO A 411 -20.19 13.28 -6.24
C PRO A 411 -21.06 12.04 -6.43
N THR A 412 -21.46 11.77 -7.67
CA THR A 412 -21.87 10.41 -8.02
C THR A 412 -20.66 9.49 -7.96
N GLU A 413 -20.88 8.19 -7.86
CA GLU A 413 -19.78 7.24 -7.88
C GLU A 413 -18.97 7.28 -9.18
N ALA A 414 -19.65 7.49 -10.32
CA ALA A 414 -18.99 7.62 -11.60
C ALA A 414 -18.10 8.87 -11.68
N GLU A 415 -18.58 10.00 -11.13
CA GLU A 415 -17.78 11.24 -11.05
C GLU A 415 -16.56 11.08 -10.13
N TRP A 416 -16.73 10.39 -9.00
CA TRP A 416 -15.64 10.11 -8.07
C TRP A 416 -14.57 9.26 -8.75
N GLU A 417 -14.97 8.15 -9.40
CA GLU A 417 -14.03 7.23 -10.04
C GLU A 417 -13.36 7.85 -11.26
N TRP A 418 -14.10 8.64 -12.06
CA TRP A 418 -13.55 9.44 -13.15
C TRP A 418 -12.45 10.37 -12.63
N SER A 419 -12.73 11.09 -11.54
CA SER A 419 -11.78 12.03 -10.94
C SER A 419 -10.54 11.35 -10.38
N ALA A 420 -10.65 10.10 -9.93
CA ALA A 420 -9.52 9.31 -9.46
C ALA A 420 -8.70 8.72 -10.63
N ARG A 421 -9.34 8.08 -11.62
CA ARG A 421 -8.68 7.18 -12.60
C ARG A 421 -8.38 7.82 -13.95
N GLY A 422 -9.22 8.77 -14.36
CA GLY A 422 -9.13 9.46 -15.63
C GLY A 422 -9.31 8.56 -16.86
N PRO A 423 -9.01 9.09 -18.06
CA PRO A 423 -9.27 8.41 -19.34
C PRO A 423 -8.46 7.12 -19.50
N GLU A 424 -7.31 7.04 -18.84
CA GLU A 424 -6.43 5.86 -18.85
C GLU A 424 -6.89 4.74 -17.91
N SER A 425 -7.95 4.96 -17.12
CA SER A 425 -8.54 3.95 -16.24
C SER A 425 -7.53 3.37 -15.24
N ARG A 426 -6.68 4.22 -14.63
CA ARG A 426 -5.57 3.85 -13.74
C ARG A 426 -6.02 3.14 -12.45
N LEU A 427 -5.28 2.12 -11.99
CA LEU A 427 -5.63 1.37 -10.76
C LEU A 427 -5.62 2.23 -9.48
N TYR A 428 -4.68 3.16 -9.39
CA TYR A 428 -4.55 4.17 -8.35
C TYR A 428 -4.54 5.56 -8.99
N PRO A 429 -4.81 6.65 -8.24
CA PRO A 429 -4.84 8.00 -8.80
C PRO A 429 -3.57 8.40 -9.57
N TRP A 430 -2.43 7.92 -9.08
CA TRP A 430 -1.09 8.20 -9.64
C TRP A 430 -0.61 7.19 -10.68
N GLY A 431 -1.29 6.06 -10.90
CA GLY A 431 -0.84 5.04 -11.86
C GLY A 431 -1.28 3.61 -11.52
N ASN A 432 -0.62 2.62 -12.13
CA ASN A 432 -0.99 1.21 -12.00
C ASN A 432 -0.17 0.43 -10.97
N ALA A 433 0.91 1.03 -10.44
CA ALA A 433 1.70 0.46 -9.37
C ALA A 433 1.31 1.08 -8.02
N PHE A 434 1.21 0.24 -6.98
CA PHE A 434 1.06 0.74 -5.62
C PHE A 434 2.36 1.42 -5.17
N ILE A 435 2.25 2.62 -4.59
CA ILE A 435 3.38 3.40 -4.08
C ILE A 435 3.01 3.87 -2.67
N ALA A 436 3.59 3.25 -1.65
CA ALA A 436 3.22 3.49 -0.25
C ALA A 436 3.39 4.96 0.21
N SER A 437 4.35 5.70 -0.37
CA SER A 437 4.56 7.12 -0.04
C SER A 437 3.51 8.06 -0.63
N ASN A 438 2.65 7.58 -1.53
CA ASN A 438 1.63 8.39 -2.20
C ASN A 438 0.27 8.36 -1.49
N VAL A 439 0.14 7.57 -0.43
CA VAL A 439 -1.15 7.23 0.19
C VAL A 439 -1.02 7.10 1.70
N ILE A 440 -2.09 7.39 2.43
CA ILE A 440 -2.21 7.10 3.86
C ILE A 440 -3.09 5.86 4.01
N TYR A 441 -2.54 4.79 4.58
CA TYR A 441 -3.23 3.51 4.71
C TYR A 441 -2.78 2.80 5.99
N GLY A 442 -3.30 1.59 6.24
CA GLY A 442 -3.03 0.85 7.47
C GLY A 442 -1.55 0.62 7.77
N GLY A 443 -0.67 0.64 6.75
CA GLY A 443 0.77 0.46 6.92
C GLY A 443 1.55 1.71 7.33
N ASN A 444 0.98 2.92 7.25
CA ASN A 444 1.71 4.17 7.53
C ASN A 444 0.88 5.27 8.23
N SER A 445 -0.34 4.96 8.66
CA SER A 445 -1.28 5.95 9.21
C SER A 445 -1.12 6.25 10.69
N GLU A 446 -0.34 5.44 11.42
CA GLU A 446 -0.29 5.49 12.89
C GLU A 446 -1.70 5.39 13.53
N SER A 447 -2.60 4.63 12.90
CA SER A 447 -3.99 4.41 13.35
C SER A 447 -4.89 5.67 13.38
N GLN A 448 -4.65 6.64 12.49
CA GLN A 448 -5.47 7.84 12.37
C GLN A 448 -5.43 8.44 10.95
N PRO A 449 -6.40 9.30 10.56
CA PRO A 449 -6.29 10.13 9.37
C PRO A 449 -5.08 11.05 9.46
N ALA A 450 -4.37 11.25 8.35
CA ALA A 450 -3.30 12.23 8.29
C ALA A 450 -3.84 13.57 7.83
N GLU A 451 -3.16 14.65 8.24
CA GLU A 451 -3.45 15.98 7.73
C GLU A 451 -3.27 16.07 6.21
N VAL A 452 -4.09 16.91 5.58
CA VAL A 452 -4.08 17.17 4.14
C VAL A 452 -3.85 18.65 3.94
N SER A 453 -2.86 18.97 3.13
CA SER A 453 -2.60 20.35 2.69
C SER A 453 -1.95 20.32 1.32
N GLU A 454 -1.99 21.47 0.66
CA GLU A 454 -1.30 21.63 -0.61
C GLU A 454 0.22 21.43 -0.42
N GLY A 455 0.80 20.53 -1.21
CA GLY A 455 2.23 20.19 -1.11
C GLY A 455 2.49 18.85 -0.44
N VAL A 456 1.58 18.38 0.40
CA VAL A 456 1.66 17.06 1.04
C VAL A 456 1.20 15.98 0.07
N ARG A 457 1.97 14.88 -0.03
CA ARG A 457 1.67 13.72 -0.90
C ARG A 457 1.31 14.10 -2.35
N ARG A 458 1.92 15.15 -2.92
CA ARG A 458 1.64 15.62 -4.30
C ARG A 458 1.78 14.53 -5.37
N LEU A 459 2.68 13.57 -5.17
CA LEU A 459 2.86 12.45 -6.09
C LEU A 459 1.69 11.44 -6.06
N GLY A 460 0.81 11.52 -5.06
CA GLY A 460 -0.42 10.74 -4.95
C GLY A 460 -1.66 11.42 -5.53
N GLN A 461 -1.54 12.62 -6.11
CA GLN A 461 -2.66 13.32 -6.72
C GLN A 461 -3.24 12.54 -7.91
N SER A 462 -4.53 12.72 -8.17
CA SER A 462 -5.17 12.20 -9.37
C SER A 462 -4.80 13.00 -10.62
N TRP A 463 -5.25 12.54 -11.79
CA TRP A 463 -5.02 13.22 -13.07
C TRP A 463 -5.65 14.63 -13.16
N VAL A 464 -6.64 14.95 -12.32
CA VAL A 464 -7.20 16.31 -12.17
C VAL A 464 -6.54 17.13 -11.06
N GLY A 465 -5.55 16.55 -10.36
CA GLY A 465 -4.87 17.19 -9.24
C GLY A 465 -5.54 17.01 -7.88
N ALA A 466 -6.62 16.22 -7.78
CA ALA A 466 -7.28 15.95 -6.50
C ALA A 466 -6.38 15.09 -5.58
N LEU A 467 -6.26 15.47 -4.31
CA LEU A 467 -5.43 14.82 -3.31
C LEU A 467 -6.21 13.80 -2.50
N ASP A 468 -5.52 12.76 -2.02
CA ASP A 468 -6.06 11.70 -1.16
C ASP A 468 -7.36 11.06 -1.72
N MET A 469 -7.44 10.91 -3.06
CA MET A 469 -8.49 10.10 -3.71
C MET A 469 -8.27 8.59 -3.48
N SER A 470 -7.16 8.19 -2.86
CA SER A 470 -6.87 6.83 -2.43
C SER A 470 -6.32 6.90 -1.01
N GLY A 471 -6.84 6.04 -0.13
CA GLY A 471 -6.52 6.02 1.29
C GLY A 471 -7.01 7.27 2.04
N ASN A 472 -6.37 7.54 3.18
CA ASN A 472 -6.76 8.50 4.20
C ASN A 472 -8.17 8.21 4.74
N VAL A 473 -9.24 8.51 4.00
CA VAL A 473 -10.61 8.19 4.42
C VAL A 473 -11.44 7.67 3.26
N TRP A 474 -12.33 6.73 3.56
CA TRP A 474 -13.40 6.38 2.62
C TRP A 474 -14.29 7.60 2.40
N GLU A 475 -14.72 7.85 1.18
CA GLU A 475 -15.55 9.03 0.86
C GLU A 475 -16.97 8.62 0.47
N TRP A 476 -17.95 9.20 1.17
CA TRP A 476 -19.36 9.05 0.81
C TRP A 476 -19.62 9.63 -0.60
N VAL A 477 -20.31 8.87 -1.44
CA VAL A 477 -20.84 9.34 -2.72
C VAL A 477 -22.37 9.33 -2.70
N ASN A 478 -23.01 10.04 -3.64
CA ASN A 478 -24.48 10.11 -3.72
C ASN A 478 -25.10 8.76 -4.11
N SER A 479 -24.40 7.96 -4.92
CA SER A 479 -24.93 6.73 -5.49
C SER A 479 -25.28 5.67 -4.44
N LEU A 480 -26.44 5.07 -4.61
CA LEU A 480 -26.85 3.82 -3.98
C LEU A 480 -26.02 2.65 -4.54
N TYR A 481 -25.88 1.60 -3.73
CA TYR A 481 -25.31 0.34 -4.17
C TYR A 481 -26.22 -0.32 -5.20
N MET A 482 -25.72 -0.35 -6.43
CA MET A 482 -26.33 -1.04 -7.56
C MET A 482 -25.24 -1.85 -8.29
N PRO A 483 -25.59 -3.01 -8.86
CA PRO A 483 -24.66 -3.80 -9.65
C PRO A 483 -24.20 -3.01 -10.88
N TYR A 484 -23.02 -3.34 -11.37
CA TYR A 484 -22.57 -2.88 -12.68
C TYR A 484 -23.20 -3.71 -13.81
N PRO A 485 -23.32 -3.15 -15.03
CA PRO A 485 -22.86 -1.82 -15.48
C PRO A 485 -23.57 -0.62 -14.83
N TYR A 486 -22.84 0.49 -14.64
CA TYR A 486 -23.34 1.75 -14.12
C TYR A 486 -24.32 2.39 -15.11
N GLN A 487 -25.50 2.77 -14.62
CA GLN A 487 -26.53 3.48 -15.38
C GLN A 487 -26.99 4.70 -14.59
N ALA A 488 -26.73 5.90 -15.12
CA ALA A 488 -27.01 7.14 -14.40
C ALA A 488 -28.51 7.37 -14.08
N ASN A 489 -29.40 6.72 -14.82
CA ASN A 489 -30.86 6.92 -14.76
C ASN A 489 -31.62 5.72 -14.14
N ASP A 490 -30.95 4.78 -13.49
CA ASP A 490 -31.59 3.62 -12.86
C ASP A 490 -32.12 3.89 -11.43
N GLY A 491 -32.10 5.16 -11.01
CA GLY A 491 -32.53 5.58 -9.68
C GLY A 491 -31.45 5.49 -8.60
N ARG A 492 -30.22 5.09 -8.92
CA ARG A 492 -29.10 5.04 -7.95
C ARG A 492 -28.79 6.40 -7.30
N GLU A 493 -29.17 7.50 -7.93
CA GLU A 493 -28.98 8.84 -7.36
C GLU A 493 -30.16 9.35 -6.52
N ASN A 494 -31.15 8.48 -6.23
CA ASN A 494 -32.29 8.83 -5.38
C ASN A 494 -31.83 9.16 -3.96
N THR A 495 -31.98 10.41 -3.55
CA THR A 495 -31.53 10.93 -2.25
C THR A 495 -32.46 10.58 -1.08
N GLU A 496 -33.64 10.04 -1.37
CA GLU A 496 -34.64 9.70 -0.34
C GLU A 496 -34.70 8.21 -0.01
N ASP A 497 -33.97 7.35 -0.73
CA ASP A 497 -33.85 5.93 -0.39
C ASP A 497 -32.99 5.76 0.88
N GLN A 498 -33.59 5.12 1.88
CA GLN A 498 -32.97 4.79 3.17
C GLN A 498 -32.69 3.29 3.35
N ILE A 499 -33.21 2.45 2.46
CA ILE A 499 -33.16 0.99 2.55
C ILE A 499 -31.91 0.49 1.84
N THR A 500 -31.67 1.01 0.64
CA THR A 500 -30.51 0.62 -0.17
C THR A 500 -29.26 1.30 0.40
N GLY A 501 -28.18 0.54 0.55
CA GLY A 501 -26.91 1.07 1.04
C GLY A 501 -26.34 2.15 0.11
N ARG A 502 -25.61 3.13 0.67
CA ARG A 502 -24.87 4.16 -0.05
C ARG A 502 -23.44 3.69 -0.29
N MET A 503 -22.87 4.11 -1.41
CA MET A 503 -21.50 3.77 -1.77
C MET A 503 -20.47 4.66 -1.07
N LEU A 504 -19.33 4.05 -0.79
CA LEU A 504 -18.09 4.64 -0.29
C LEU A 504 -16.96 4.24 -1.23
N ARG A 505 -16.02 5.16 -1.47
CA ARG A 505 -14.89 4.97 -2.41
C ARG A 505 -13.56 5.40 -1.78
N GLY A 506 -12.45 4.87 -2.31
CA GLY A 506 -11.10 5.37 -2.03
C GLY A 506 -10.22 4.57 -1.07
N GLY A 507 -10.79 3.80 -0.13
CA GLY A 507 -9.99 3.21 0.93
C GLY A 507 -9.68 4.21 2.05
N SER A 508 -9.08 3.74 3.13
CA SER A 508 -8.81 4.58 4.30
C SER A 508 -7.49 4.23 5.00
N TRP A 509 -7.15 5.06 5.98
CA TRP A 509 -6.04 4.88 6.91
C TRP A 509 -6.06 3.55 7.67
N TRP A 510 -7.19 2.84 7.69
CA TRP A 510 -7.34 1.53 8.33
C TRP A 510 -6.99 0.37 7.38
N ASP A 511 -7.15 0.56 6.08
CA ASP A 511 -7.07 -0.53 5.11
C ASP A 511 -5.60 -0.92 4.87
N GLN A 512 -5.23 -2.16 5.17
CA GLN A 512 -3.83 -2.62 5.08
C GLN A 512 -3.42 -3.07 3.68
N GLU A 513 -4.35 -3.62 2.92
CA GLU A 513 -4.06 -4.26 1.65
C GLU A 513 -4.22 -3.28 0.49
N ALA A 514 -3.23 -3.25 -0.42
CA ALA A 514 -3.23 -2.35 -1.58
C ALA A 514 -4.49 -2.50 -2.46
N ILE A 515 -5.08 -3.71 -2.51
CA ILE A 515 -6.31 -3.97 -3.28
C ILE A 515 -7.48 -3.09 -2.82
N LEU A 516 -7.53 -2.69 -1.54
CA LEU A 516 -8.59 -1.88 -0.94
C LEU A 516 -8.44 -0.39 -1.23
N LEU A 517 -7.25 0.01 -1.70
CA LEU A 517 -6.87 1.39 -1.98
C LEU A 517 -6.99 1.72 -3.48
N ARG A 518 -7.42 0.76 -4.30
CA ARG A 518 -7.62 0.98 -5.73
C ARG A 518 -8.79 1.93 -5.96
N SER A 519 -8.67 2.73 -7.00
CA SER A 519 -9.72 3.66 -7.41
C SER A 519 -11.02 2.95 -7.82
N THR A 520 -11.01 1.65 -8.07
CA THR A 520 -12.22 0.84 -8.36
C THR A 520 -12.87 0.24 -7.12
N THR A 521 -12.25 0.32 -5.94
CA THR A 521 -12.78 -0.36 -4.75
C THR A 521 -13.97 0.33 -4.14
N ARG A 522 -15.06 -0.43 -4.05
CA ARG A 522 -16.38 0.06 -3.68
C ARG A 522 -16.85 -0.71 -2.48
N VAL A 523 -17.27 0.01 -1.45
CA VAL A 523 -17.94 -0.58 -0.29
C VAL A 523 -19.26 0.13 -0.07
N LYS A 524 -20.22 -0.55 0.55
CA LYS A 524 -21.55 0.02 0.84
C LYS A 524 -21.81 0.03 2.32
N ASN A 525 -22.57 1.02 2.77
CA ASN A 525 -23.11 1.00 4.13
C ASN A 525 -24.47 1.70 4.19
N THR A 526 -25.16 1.58 5.31
CA THR A 526 -26.43 2.28 5.52
C THR A 526 -26.18 3.80 5.60
N PRO A 527 -27.12 4.64 5.14
CA PRO A 527 -26.94 6.09 5.17
C PRO A 527 -26.83 6.67 6.59
N GLU A 528 -27.23 5.92 7.61
CA GLU A 528 -27.16 6.29 9.03
C GLU A 528 -25.86 5.87 9.73
N GLY A 529 -25.03 5.05 9.07
CA GLY A 529 -23.75 4.63 9.60
C GLY A 529 -22.72 5.76 9.57
N GLY A 530 -21.87 5.82 10.59
CA GLY A 530 -20.71 6.73 10.62
C GLY A 530 -19.52 6.03 11.27
N SER A 531 -18.34 6.15 10.66
CA SER A 531 -17.10 5.54 11.14
C SER A 531 -15.95 6.55 11.14
N VAL A 532 -14.96 6.32 11.99
CA VAL A 532 -13.75 7.17 12.14
C VAL A 532 -12.80 7.12 10.93
N ASN A 533 -13.13 6.32 9.93
CA ASN A 533 -12.42 6.23 8.67
C ASN A 533 -13.30 6.59 7.45
N TRP A 534 -14.50 7.14 7.67
CA TRP A 534 -15.41 7.60 6.61
C TRP A 534 -15.57 9.12 6.66
N GLY A 535 -15.21 9.77 5.57
CA GLY A 535 -15.37 11.20 5.33
C GLY A 535 -16.18 11.50 4.07
N VAL A 536 -15.92 12.64 3.46
CA VAL A 536 -16.71 13.18 2.36
C VAL A 536 -15.88 14.14 1.53
N ARG A 537 -16.28 14.29 0.27
CA ARG A 537 -15.83 15.32 -0.66
C ARG A 537 -17.04 15.86 -1.42
N CYS A 538 -17.04 17.14 -1.79
CA CYS A 538 -18.14 17.75 -2.54
C CYS A 538 -17.76 18.04 -4.00
N VAL A 539 -18.79 18.16 -4.83
CA VAL A 539 -18.71 18.68 -6.20
C VAL A 539 -19.66 19.86 -6.40
N ARG A 540 -19.33 20.73 -7.36
CA ARG A 540 -20.16 21.84 -7.84
C ARG A 540 -20.18 21.87 -9.36
N LEU A 541 -21.28 22.34 -9.94
CA LEU A 541 -21.35 22.51 -11.39
C LEU A 541 -20.46 23.69 -11.83
N VAL A 542 -19.96 23.62 -13.07
CA VAL A 542 -19.31 24.76 -13.72
C VAL A 542 -20.42 25.67 -14.23
N GLU A 543 -20.41 26.93 -13.80
CA GLU A 543 -21.41 27.95 -14.18
C GLU A 543 -21.27 28.42 -15.64
#